data_AF-A0A8T5K980-F1
#
_entry.id   AF-A0A8T5K980-F1
#
_cell.length_a   1.000
_cell.length_b   1.000
_cell.length_c   1.000
_cell.angle_alpha   90.00
_cell.angle_beta   90.00
_cell.angle_gamma   90.00
#
_symmetry.space_group_name_H-M   'P 1'
#
loop_
_entity.id
_entity.type
_entity.pdbx_description
1 polymer ?
#
loop_
_entity_poly.entity_id
_entity_poly.type
_entity_poly.pdbx_seq_one_letter_code
_entity_poly.pdbx_strand_id
1 'polypeptide(L)'
;MTKNGIECTNSTSTVYLDPKKIQNEGVHFVSHAHIDHLPNGGDGTILSSTETNKIADLRGFTLKNSVSTLEHFTLVDSGHIFGSKGLLFDDIFYTGDISTRDRGFLNGAKIPKCKTLITECTFGLPE
;
A
#
# COMPACT_ATOMS: atom_id res chain seq x y z
N MET A 1 12.05 -2.44 -8.72
CA MET A 1 11.70 -2.85 -7.34
C MET A 1 12.25 -4.24 -7.08
N THR A 2 12.67 -4.52 -5.84
CA THR A 2 13.05 -5.87 -5.42
C THR A 2 11.81 -6.78 -5.43
N LYS A 3 11.98 -8.09 -5.27
CA LYS A 3 10.84 -9.03 -5.14
C LYS A 3 9.92 -8.67 -3.96
N ASN A 4 10.45 -8.00 -2.94
CA ASN A 4 9.77 -7.71 -1.68
C ASN A 4 9.22 -6.27 -1.60
N GLY A 5 9.39 -5.45 -2.64
CA GLY A 5 9.06 -4.03 -2.55
C GLY A 5 9.99 -3.33 -1.55
N ILE A 6 9.40 -2.64 -0.56
CA ILE A 6 10.14 -2.11 0.60
C ILE A 6 9.84 -3.00 1.81
N GLU A 7 10.89 -3.45 2.48
CA GLU A 7 10.78 -4.31 3.66
C GLU A 7 11.07 -3.47 4.92
N CYS A 8 10.12 -3.50 5.87
CA CYS A 8 10.24 -2.83 7.16
C CYS A 8 10.10 -3.88 8.27
N THR A 9 11.18 -4.11 9.01
CA THR A 9 11.19 -5.05 10.14
C THR A 9 10.94 -4.28 11.44
N ASN A 10 9.93 -4.69 12.21
CA ASN A 10 9.77 -4.25 13.60
C ASN A 10 10.02 -5.41 14.57
N SER A 11 9.86 -5.17 15.87
CA SER A 11 10.15 -6.18 16.91
C SER A 11 9.24 -7.40 16.88
N THR A 12 8.11 -7.32 16.18
CA THR A 12 7.03 -8.33 16.22
C THR A 12 6.73 -8.98 14.87
N SER A 13 7.00 -8.30 13.78
CA SER A 13 6.73 -8.78 12.43
C SER A 13 7.52 -8.02 11.36
N THR A 14 7.53 -8.58 10.14
CA THR A 14 8.02 -7.90 8.95
C THR A 14 6.84 -7.39 8.14
N VAL A 15 6.90 -6.12 7.73
CA VAL A 15 5.93 -5.46 6.87
C VAL A 15 6.54 -5.28 5.48
N TYR A 16 5.87 -5.81 4.47
CA TYR A 16 6.27 -5.68 3.06
C TYR A 16 5.35 -4.67 2.38
N LEU A 17 5.91 -3.61 1.82
CA LEU A 17 5.18 -2.53 1.17
C LEU A 17 5.28 -2.71 -0.35
N ASP A 18 4.14 -2.95 -0.99
CA ASP A 18 4.00 -3.27 -2.42
C ASP A 18 4.95 -4.38 -2.91
N PRO A 19 4.97 -5.56 -2.25
CA PRO A 19 5.80 -6.67 -2.68
C PRO A 19 5.31 -7.27 -4.01
N LYS A 20 6.24 -7.78 -4.82
CA LYS A 20 5.91 -8.52 -6.07
C LYS A 20 5.50 -9.96 -5.83
N LYS A 21 5.78 -10.51 -4.64
CA LYS A 21 5.39 -11.85 -4.24
C LYS A 21 5.00 -11.84 -2.76
N ILE A 22 3.88 -12.48 -2.43
CA ILE A 22 3.47 -12.66 -1.05
C ILE A 22 4.26 -13.82 -0.44
N GLN A 23 4.82 -13.57 0.75
CA GLN A 23 5.53 -14.57 1.55
C GLN A 23 4.59 -15.24 2.56
N ASN A 24 5.03 -16.33 3.17
CA ASN A 24 4.21 -17.08 4.13
C ASN A 24 4.02 -16.34 5.46
N GLU A 25 5.00 -15.52 5.87
CA GLU A 25 5.01 -14.78 7.13
C GLU A 25 5.09 -13.27 6.89
N GLY A 26 4.59 -12.49 7.85
CA GLY A 26 4.57 -11.04 7.80
C GLY A 26 3.30 -10.46 7.18
N VAL A 27 3.23 -9.13 7.20
CA VAL A 27 2.10 -8.34 6.69
C VAL A 27 2.47 -7.78 5.34
N HIS A 28 1.65 -8.01 4.33
CA HIS A 28 1.92 -7.53 2.97
C HIS A 28 0.92 -6.45 2.60
N PHE A 29 1.37 -5.22 2.52
CA PHE A 29 0.54 -4.10 2.15
C PHE A 29 0.54 -3.90 0.64
N VAL A 30 -0.66 -3.77 0.06
CA VAL A 30 -0.86 -3.39 -1.34
C VAL A 30 -1.57 -2.03 -1.37
N SER A 31 -0.85 -1.01 -1.83
CA SER A 31 -1.30 0.39 -1.78
C SER A 31 -2.45 0.67 -2.75
N HIS A 32 -2.37 0.15 -3.98
CA HIS A 32 -3.37 0.38 -5.01
C HIS A 32 -3.30 -0.64 -6.17
N ALA A 33 -4.30 -0.59 -7.05
CA ALA A 33 -4.52 -1.59 -8.09
C ALA A 33 -3.82 -1.31 -9.44
N HIS A 34 -2.68 -0.61 -9.45
CA HIS A 34 -1.82 -0.59 -10.63
C HIS A 34 -0.91 -1.84 -10.67
N ILE A 35 -0.65 -2.36 -11.87
CA ILE A 35 0.05 -3.64 -12.07
C ILE A 35 1.47 -3.62 -11.51
N ASP A 36 2.10 -2.46 -11.48
CA ASP A 36 3.42 -2.22 -10.90
C ASP A 36 3.42 -2.28 -9.36
N HIS A 37 2.27 -2.32 -8.69
CA HIS A 37 2.13 -2.52 -7.25
C HIS A 37 1.47 -3.86 -6.86
N LEU A 38 0.90 -4.59 -7.83
CA LEU A 38 0.23 -5.86 -7.55
C LEU A 38 1.23 -7.04 -7.42
N PRO A 39 1.06 -7.91 -6.40
CA PRO A 39 1.82 -9.13 -6.24
C PRO A 39 1.33 -10.22 -7.22
N ASN A 40 2.24 -11.12 -7.64
CA ASN A 40 1.90 -12.27 -8.46
C ASN A 40 1.89 -13.58 -7.63
N GLY A 41 0.89 -13.69 -6.76
CA GLY A 41 0.62 -14.90 -5.96
C GLY A 41 1.33 -14.99 -4.60
N GLY A 42 1.03 -16.08 -3.90
CA GLY A 42 1.37 -16.37 -2.49
C GLY A 42 0.13 -16.34 -1.59
N ASP A 43 0.26 -16.79 -0.34
CA ASP A 43 -0.89 -17.10 0.53
C ASP A 43 -0.84 -16.42 1.92
N GLY A 44 0.09 -15.50 2.15
CA GLY A 44 0.18 -14.71 3.40
C GLY A 44 -0.91 -13.66 3.57
N THR A 45 -0.90 -12.96 4.70
CA THR A 45 -1.86 -11.88 4.99
C THR A 45 -1.59 -10.66 4.12
N ILE A 46 -2.60 -10.26 3.35
CA ILE A 46 -2.56 -9.05 2.53
C ILE A 46 -3.42 -7.97 3.19
N LEU A 47 -2.87 -6.79 3.38
CA LEU A 47 -3.59 -5.61 3.84
C LEU A 47 -3.79 -4.69 2.63
N SER A 48 -5.06 -4.43 2.27
CA SER A 48 -5.40 -3.52 1.18
C SER A 48 -6.82 -2.96 1.34
N SER A 49 -7.18 -1.92 0.61
CA SER A 49 -8.57 -1.48 0.58
C SER A 49 -9.48 -2.50 -0.12
N THR A 50 -10.77 -2.48 0.22
CA THR A 50 -11.75 -3.34 -0.44
C THR A 50 -11.85 -3.04 -1.94
N GLU A 51 -11.69 -1.77 -2.32
CA GLU A 51 -11.67 -1.29 -3.70
C GLU A 51 -10.46 -1.82 -4.45
N THR A 52 -9.25 -1.72 -3.87
CA THR A 52 -8.02 -2.24 -4.47
C THR A 52 -8.13 -3.75 -4.72
N ASN A 53 -8.63 -4.52 -3.75
CA ASN A 53 -8.84 -5.95 -3.92
C ASN A 53 -9.81 -6.28 -5.09
N LYS A 54 -10.96 -5.59 -5.15
CA LYS A 54 -11.94 -5.80 -6.22
C LYS A 54 -11.39 -5.41 -7.60
N ILE A 55 -10.67 -4.30 -7.70
CA ILE A 55 -10.09 -3.84 -8.98
C ILE A 55 -8.95 -4.76 -9.41
N ALA A 56 -8.14 -5.25 -8.46
CA ALA A 56 -7.09 -6.23 -8.74
C ALA A 56 -7.69 -7.53 -9.31
N ASP A 57 -8.77 -8.04 -8.72
CA ASP A 57 -9.46 -9.25 -9.19
C ASP A 57 -9.99 -9.06 -10.62
N LEU A 58 -10.63 -7.92 -10.92
CA LEU A 58 -11.06 -7.57 -12.28
C LEU A 58 -9.91 -7.47 -13.30
N ARG A 59 -8.68 -7.22 -12.84
CA ARG A 59 -7.45 -7.19 -13.66
C ARG A 59 -6.75 -8.55 -13.74
N GLY A 60 -7.30 -9.60 -13.13
CA GLY A 60 -6.73 -10.95 -13.12
C GLY A 60 -5.70 -11.20 -12.01
N PHE A 61 -5.65 -10.34 -10.98
CA PHE A 61 -4.76 -10.48 -9.82
C PHE A 61 -5.57 -10.79 -8.57
N THR A 62 -5.50 -12.03 -8.09
CA THR A 62 -6.21 -12.42 -6.86
C THR A 62 -5.38 -12.12 -5.62
N LEU A 63 -5.81 -11.14 -4.81
CA LEU A 63 -5.25 -10.87 -3.49
C LEU A 63 -5.90 -11.79 -2.45
N LYS A 64 -5.48 -13.06 -2.44
CA LYS A 64 -5.96 -14.05 -1.47
C LYS A 64 -5.71 -13.59 -0.05
N ASN A 65 -6.66 -13.84 0.85
CA ASN A 65 -6.58 -13.44 2.27
C ASN A 65 -6.41 -11.92 2.48
N SER A 66 -6.89 -11.09 1.54
CA SER A 66 -6.91 -9.65 1.71
C SER A 66 -7.89 -9.22 2.80
N VAL A 67 -7.38 -8.44 3.76
CA VAL A 67 -8.16 -7.77 4.80
C VAL A 67 -8.05 -6.26 4.63
N SER A 68 -9.07 -5.52 5.05
CA SER A 68 -9.09 -4.04 5.03
C SER A 68 -8.82 -3.41 6.39
N THR A 69 -8.70 -4.23 7.43
CA THR A 69 -8.39 -3.79 8.80
C THR A 69 -7.43 -4.80 9.43
N LEU A 70 -6.46 -4.30 10.18
CA LEU A 70 -5.50 -5.09 10.93
C LEU A 70 -5.03 -4.27 12.13
N GLU A 71 -4.90 -4.90 13.29
CA GLU A 71 -4.49 -4.21 14.51
C GLU A 71 -3.10 -3.57 14.35
N HIS A 72 -2.91 -2.36 14.89
CA HIS A 72 -1.70 -1.54 14.76
C HIS A 72 -1.40 -0.99 13.35
N PHE A 73 -2.26 -1.24 12.37
CA PHE A 73 -2.14 -0.69 11.03
C PHE A 73 -3.33 0.22 10.71
N THR A 74 -3.04 1.40 10.16
CA THR A 74 -4.07 2.34 9.71
C THR A 74 -3.93 2.61 8.23
N LEU A 75 -4.99 2.33 7.48
CA LEU A 75 -5.11 2.71 6.07
C LEU A 75 -5.53 4.17 5.95
N VAL A 76 -4.78 4.96 5.19
CA VAL A 76 -5.04 6.39 4.96
C VAL A 76 -5.25 6.63 3.47
N ASP A 77 -6.25 7.41 3.07
CA ASP A 77 -6.46 7.74 1.66
C ASP A 77 -5.24 8.45 1.05
N SER A 78 -4.72 7.93 -0.07
CA SER A 78 -3.58 8.55 -0.77
C SER A 78 -4.00 9.45 -1.94
N GLY A 79 -5.29 9.48 -2.30
CA GLY A 79 -5.84 10.39 -3.32
C GLY A 79 -5.35 10.12 -4.75
N HIS A 80 -4.61 9.03 -4.99
CA HIS A 80 -4.03 8.71 -6.30
C HIS A 80 -5.08 8.18 -7.28
N ILE A 81 -5.69 7.04 -6.93
CA ILE A 81 -6.79 6.41 -7.67
C ILE A 81 -7.86 5.93 -6.68
N PHE A 82 -9.03 5.52 -7.18
CA PHE A 82 -10.08 4.96 -6.32
C PHE A 82 -9.59 3.71 -5.59
N GLY A 83 -9.69 3.72 -4.26
CA GLY A 83 -9.17 2.65 -3.41
C GLY A 83 -7.72 2.80 -2.98
N SER A 84 -6.96 3.76 -3.52
CA SER A 84 -5.56 3.95 -3.15
C SER A 84 -5.39 4.35 -1.68
N LYS A 85 -4.51 3.64 -0.98
CA LYS A 85 -4.19 3.88 0.42
C LYS A 85 -2.68 4.02 0.61
N GLY A 86 -2.30 4.87 1.55
CA GLY A 86 -1.06 4.75 2.30
C GLY A 86 -1.27 3.92 3.57
N LEU A 87 -0.17 3.49 4.17
CA LEU A 87 -0.16 2.69 5.39
C LEU A 87 0.62 3.41 6.49
N LEU A 88 -0.06 3.64 7.62
CA LEU A 88 0.56 4.08 8.87
C LEU A 88 0.68 2.88 9.82
N PHE A 89 1.87 2.63 10.31
CA PHE A 89 2.18 1.62 11.31
C PHE A 89 3.41 2.05 12.12
N ASP A 90 3.42 1.74 13.42
CA ASP A 90 4.40 2.30 14.35
C ASP A 90 4.48 3.84 14.21
N ASP A 91 5.64 4.38 13.81
CA ASP A 91 5.84 5.80 13.45
C ASP A 91 6.22 5.98 11.96
N ILE A 92 5.95 4.98 11.12
CA ILE A 92 6.26 4.95 9.69
C ILE A 92 4.98 5.17 8.88
N PHE A 93 5.01 6.13 7.97
CA PHE A 93 3.96 6.29 6.96
C PHE A 93 4.53 6.02 5.57
N TYR A 94 3.98 5.00 4.91
CA TYR A 94 4.24 4.71 3.49
C TYR A 94 3.10 5.23 2.64
N THR A 95 3.39 6.08 1.66
CA THR A 95 2.34 6.73 0.88
C THR A 95 1.75 5.86 -0.22
N GLY A 96 2.50 4.88 -0.73
CA GLY A 96 2.32 4.39 -2.09
C GLY A 96 2.45 5.56 -3.08
N ASP A 97 1.74 5.46 -4.20
CA ASP A 97 1.50 6.63 -5.05
C ASP A 97 0.50 7.58 -4.38
N ILE A 98 0.75 8.88 -4.49
CA ILE A 98 0.04 9.89 -3.72
C ILE A 98 -0.34 11.12 -4.55
N SER A 99 -1.51 11.68 -4.24
CA SER A 99 -1.88 13.01 -4.67
C SER A 99 -2.53 13.80 -3.54
N THR A 100 -1.97 14.97 -3.26
CA THR A 100 -2.48 15.91 -2.24
C THR A 100 -3.54 16.87 -2.78
N ARG A 101 -3.94 16.72 -4.05
CA ARG A 101 -4.93 17.57 -4.71
C ARG A 101 -6.25 16.82 -4.85
N ASP A 102 -7.35 17.53 -4.63
CA ASP A 102 -8.69 17.01 -4.93
C ASP A 102 -8.86 16.84 -6.45
N ARG A 103 -9.42 15.72 -6.88
CA ARG A 103 -9.62 15.37 -8.29
C ARG A 103 -10.92 14.61 -8.48
N GLY A 104 -11.90 15.26 -9.10
CA GLY A 104 -13.22 14.66 -9.30
C GLY A 104 -13.86 14.27 -7.97
N PHE A 105 -14.08 12.97 -7.77
CA PHE A 105 -14.63 12.42 -6.51
C PHE A 105 -13.55 11.98 -5.50
N LEU A 106 -12.26 12.09 -5.85
CA LEU A 106 -11.15 11.74 -4.97
C LEU A 106 -10.71 12.97 -4.18
N ASN A 107 -10.70 12.84 -2.86
CA ASN A 107 -10.09 13.84 -1.98
C ASN A 107 -8.56 13.67 -2.00
N GLY A 108 -7.85 14.79 -1.92
CA GLY A 108 -6.40 14.82 -1.76
C GLY A 108 -5.96 14.19 -0.44
N ALA A 109 -4.81 13.53 -0.47
CA ALA A 109 -4.23 12.86 0.68
C ALA A 109 -3.95 13.83 1.83
N LYS A 110 -4.33 13.40 3.04
CA LYS A 110 -3.98 14.08 4.31
C LYS A 110 -2.96 13.25 5.05
N ILE A 111 -1.70 13.69 5.02
CA ILE A 111 -0.58 12.96 5.61
C ILE A 111 -0.73 12.94 7.15
N PRO A 112 -0.76 11.76 7.79
CA PRO A 112 -0.79 11.68 9.24
C PRO A 112 0.56 12.12 9.82
N LYS A 113 0.55 12.51 11.10
CA LYS A 113 1.81 12.72 11.83
C LYS A 113 2.56 11.40 11.95
N CYS A 114 3.82 11.39 11.54
CA CYS A 114 4.73 10.25 11.60
C CYS A 114 6.16 10.74 11.81
N LYS A 115 7.07 9.83 12.20
CA LYS A 115 8.51 10.12 12.33
C LYS A 115 9.26 9.84 11.03
N THR A 116 8.86 8.79 10.32
CA THR A 116 9.47 8.35 9.07
C THR A 116 8.42 8.38 7.96
N LEU A 117 8.67 9.17 6.91
CA LEU A 117 7.85 9.20 5.71
C LEU A 117 8.58 8.47 4.59
N ILE A 118 7.95 7.44 4.03
CA ILE A 118 8.41 6.73 2.83
C ILE A 118 7.44 7.12 1.71
N THR A 119 7.94 7.84 0.71
CA THR A 119 7.10 8.39 -0.36
C THR A 119 7.66 8.14 -1.75
N GLU A 120 6.78 8.16 -2.73
CA GLU A 120 7.14 8.09 -4.14
C GLU A 120 7.93 9.33 -4.59
N CYS A 121 8.57 9.23 -5.75
CA CYS A 121 9.30 10.33 -6.38
C CYS A 121 9.04 10.39 -7.89
N THR A 122 7.84 10.02 -8.35
CA THR A 122 7.50 9.98 -9.78
C THR A 122 7.74 11.32 -10.46
N PHE A 123 7.43 12.42 -9.76
CA PHE A 123 7.73 13.79 -10.17
C PHE A 123 8.77 14.45 -9.24
N GLY A 124 9.77 13.68 -8.80
CA GLY A 124 10.79 14.14 -7.86
C GLY A 124 11.87 15.04 -8.47
N LEU A 125 11.90 15.18 -9.80
CA LEU A 125 12.78 16.14 -10.46
C LEU A 125 12.19 17.56 -10.33
N PRO A 126 13.03 18.57 -10.05
CA PRO A 126 12.58 19.96 -9.94
C PRO A 126 12.22 20.60 -11.29
N GLU A 127 12.63 19.97 -12.40
CA GLU A 127 12.48 20.43 -13.79
C GLU A 127 11.52 19.52 -14.58
#